data_AF-A0A2N5IAQ8-F1
#
_entry.id   AF-A0A2N5IAQ8-F1
#
_cell.length_a   1.000
_cell.length_b   1.000
_cell.length_c   1.000
_cell.angle_alpha   90.00
_cell.angle_beta   90.00
_cell.angle_gamma   90.00
#
_symmetry.space_group_name_H-M   'P 1'
#
loop_
_entity.id
_entity.type
_entity.pdbx_description
1 polymer ?
#
loop_
_entity_poly.entity_id
_entity_poly.type
_entity_poly.pdbx_seq_one_letter_code
_entity_poly.pdbx_strand_id
1 'polypeptide(L)'
;MRLMIDFEESEIHYIKKSDFEALSSKDIPVNKIFFLCDKIEDQVITPSFESDCHVLKKDNDTYQVQLTQMERRKFWDAPVGLDVYMNWKKKRIQEMQEEGISIYQDDWDDDGDYIHLGYYIDIQAKNGKEVIEELVRLIEINIEDTLQLKIDKLMDFDSKLDNRTII
;
A
#
# COMPACT_ATOMS: atom_id res chain seq x y z
N MET A 1 -3.65 6.88 15.93
CA MET A 1 -2.56 6.08 15.36
C MET A 1 -1.80 5.33 16.46
N ARG A 2 -1.98 4.03 16.49
CA ARG A 2 -1.28 3.03 17.31
C ARG A 2 -0.67 2.01 16.35
N LEU A 3 0.44 1.39 16.73
CA LEU A 3 0.97 0.25 15.98
C LEU A 3 0.54 -1.03 16.67
N MET A 4 0.02 -1.96 15.88
CA MET A 4 -0.17 -3.33 16.29
C MET A 4 1.06 -4.12 15.87
N ILE A 5 1.66 -4.84 16.82
CA ILE A 5 2.75 -5.77 16.57
C ILE A 5 2.14 -7.16 16.66
N ASP A 6 2.10 -7.85 15.52
CA ASP A 6 1.69 -9.24 15.49
C ASP A 6 2.92 -10.11 15.78
N PHE A 7 2.87 -10.81 16.91
CA PHE A 7 3.79 -11.89 17.21
C PHE A 7 3.08 -13.17 16.79
N GLU A 8 3.74 -14.01 15.99
CA GLU A 8 3.25 -15.34 15.51
C GLU A 8 2.77 -16.33 16.61
N GLU A 9 2.60 -15.89 17.86
CA GLU A 9 2.19 -16.67 19.01
C GLU A 9 0.91 -16.11 19.65
N SER A 10 -0.15 -15.84 18.88
CA SER A 10 -1.53 -15.60 19.37
C SER A 10 -1.74 -14.43 20.36
N GLU A 11 -0.70 -13.67 20.71
CA GLU A 11 -0.75 -12.47 21.53
C GLU A 11 -0.50 -11.25 20.65
N ILE A 12 -1.55 -10.44 20.48
CA ILE A 12 -1.46 -9.15 19.81
C ILE A 12 -0.91 -8.14 20.82
N HIS A 13 0.25 -7.56 20.52
CA HIS A 13 0.82 -6.49 21.33
C HIS A 13 0.56 -5.13 20.69
N TYR A 14 0.21 -4.15 21.52
CA TYR A 14 -0.06 -2.79 21.07
C TYR A 14 1.01 -1.84 21.59
N ILE A 15 1.63 -1.09 20.68
CA ILE A 15 2.56 -0.02 21.02
C ILE A 15 1.97 1.31 20.56
N LYS A 16 2.12 2.37 21.36
CA LYS A 16 1.75 3.70 20.90
C LYS A 16 2.70 4.10 19.77
N LYS A 17 2.19 4.83 18.78
CA LYS A 17 3.02 5.39 17.71
C LYS A 17 4.26 6.11 18.27
N SER A 18 4.07 6.99 19.25
CA SER A 18 5.16 7.73 19.90
C SER A 18 6.24 6.83 20.50
N ASP A 19 5.83 5.70 21.07
CA ASP A 19 6.74 4.78 21.75
C ASP A 19 7.54 3.99 20.71
N PHE A 20 6.90 3.59 19.60
CA PHE A 20 7.58 2.97 18.46
C PHE A 20 8.53 3.95 17.77
N GLU A 21 8.11 5.18 17.54
CA GLU A 21 8.92 6.24 16.90
C GLU A 21 10.21 6.52 17.68
N ALA A 22 10.17 6.36 19.00
CA ALA A 22 11.33 6.54 19.88
C ALA A 22 12.32 5.37 19.86
N LEU A 23 11.94 4.20 19.33
CA LEU A 23 12.83 3.04 19.26
C LEU A 23 13.94 3.28 18.23
N SER A 24 15.17 2.94 18.61
CA SER A 24 16.23 2.79 17.61
C SER A 24 15.96 1.54 16.79
N SER A 25 16.48 1.50 15.56
CA SER A 25 16.28 0.32 14.71
C SER A 25 16.73 -0.97 15.40
N LYS A 26 17.82 -0.93 16.18
CA LYS A 26 18.36 -2.09 16.91
C LYS A 26 17.41 -2.66 17.97
N ASP A 27 16.51 -1.83 18.51
CA ASP A 27 15.54 -2.22 19.54
C ASP A 27 14.28 -2.84 18.93
N ILE A 28 14.08 -2.68 17.61
CA ILE A 28 12.95 -3.25 16.88
C ILE A 28 13.29 -4.71 16.52
N PRO A 29 12.44 -5.69 16.88
CA PRO A 29 12.71 -7.10 16.61
C PRO A 29 12.68 -7.41 15.11
N VAL A 30 13.64 -8.20 14.65
CA VAL A 30 13.69 -8.75 13.28
C VAL A 30 12.65 -9.85 13.14
N ASN A 31 12.12 -10.05 11.93
CA ASN A 31 11.08 -11.03 11.62
C ASN A 31 9.77 -10.82 12.41
N LYS A 32 9.44 -9.55 12.67
CA LYS A 32 8.14 -9.16 13.23
C LYS A 32 7.39 -8.28 12.26
N ILE A 33 6.08 -8.46 12.24
CA ILE A 33 5.14 -7.77 11.37
C ILE A 33 4.45 -6.68 12.18
N PHE A 34 4.43 -5.48 11.60
CA PHE A 34 3.85 -4.29 12.19
C PHE A 34 2.72 -3.78 11.32
N PHE A 35 1.58 -3.47 11.94
CA PHE A 35 0.42 -2.87 11.29
C PHE A 35 0.16 -1.48 11.86
N LEU A 36 -0.16 -0.52 11.00
CA LEU A 36 -0.60 0.81 11.42
C LEU A 36 -2.12 0.83 11.55
N CYS A 37 -2.57 1.27 12.72
CA CYS A 37 -3.98 1.34 13.05
C CYS A 37 -4.34 2.73 13.57
N ASP A 38 -5.44 3.30 13.11
CA ASP A 38 -5.92 4.59 13.61
C ASP A 38 -6.51 4.44 15.00
N LYS A 39 -7.28 3.36 15.19
CA LYS A 39 -8.13 3.14 16.35
C LYS A 39 -8.15 1.68 16.77
N ILE A 40 -8.22 1.46 18.08
CA ILE A 40 -8.49 0.16 18.69
C ILE A 40 -9.54 0.39 19.77
N GLU A 41 -10.74 -0.13 19.56
CA GLU A 41 -11.88 -0.03 20.49
C GLU A 41 -12.61 -1.38 20.54
N ASP A 42 -12.91 -1.88 21.74
CA ASP A 42 -13.69 -3.11 21.93
C ASP A 42 -13.26 -4.30 21.04
N GLN A 43 -11.94 -4.48 20.89
CA GLN A 43 -11.29 -5.48 20.02
C GLN A 43 -11.46 -5.26 18.51
N VAL A 44 -12.05 -4.15 18.09
CA VAL A 44 -12.10 -3.70 16.69
C VAL A 44 -10.86 -2.86 16.41
N ILE A 45 -10.11 -3.29 15.40
CA ILE A 45 -8.95 -2.56 14.88
C ILE A 45 -9.38 -1.82 13.62
N THR A 46 -9.21 -0.51 13.60
CA THR A 46 -9.39 0.30 12.40
C THR A 46 -8.01 0.51 11.76
N PRO A 47 -7.73 -0.07 10.59
CA PRO A 47 -6.47 0.16 9.89
C PRO A 47 -6.35 1.63 9.50
N SER A 48 -5.12 2.15 9.44
CA SER A 48 -4.87 3.54 9.02
C SER A 48 -5.02 3.76 7.51
N PHE A 49 -5.11 2.68 6.73
CA PHE A 49 -5.10 2.73 5.27
C PHE A 49 -6.11 1.73 4.70
N GLU A 50 -6.62 2.03 3.51
CA GLU A 50 -7.58 1.15 2.81
C GLU A 50 -6.92 -0.12 2.27
N SER A 51 -5.66 -0.03 1.83
CA SER A 51 -4.85 -1.18 1.46
C SER A 51 -4.33 -1.90 2.70
N ASP A 52 -4.31 -3.23 2.66
CA ASP A 52 -3.69 -4.02 3.70
C ASP A 52 -2.17 -3.80 3.63
N CYS A 53 -1.65 -3.13 4.65
CA CYS A 53 -0.28 -2.65 4.67
C CYS A 53 0.41 -3.09 5.95
N HIS A 54 1.50 -3.83 5.78
CA HIS A 54 2.29 -4.34 6.89
C HIS A 54 3.78 -4.11 6.66
N VAL A 55 4.50 -3.89 7.76
CA VAL A 55 5.95 -3.68 7.73
C VAL A 55 6.61 -4.90 8.37
N LEU A 56 7.55 -5.51 7.67
CA LEU A 56 8.39 -6.58 8.16
C LEU A 56 9.82 -6.05 8.33
N LYS A 57 10.40 -6.20 9.53
CA LYS A 57 11.83 -5.92 9.68
C LYS A 57 12.66 -7.11 9.17
N LYS A 58 13.46 -6.89 8.10
CA LYS A 58 14.31 -7.91 7.48
C LYS A 58 15.69 -8.03 8.15
N ASP A 59 16.29 -6.90 8.49
CA ASP A 59 17.61 -6.83 9.15
C ASP A 59 17.75 -5.50 9.90
N ASN A 60 18.92 -5.19 10.47
CA ASN A 60 19.17 -4.08 11.38
C ASN A 60 18.54 -2.75 10.95
N ASP A 61 18.71 -2.30 9.70
CA ASP A 61 18.15 -1.04 9.20
C ASP A 61 17.23 -1.24 7.97
N THR A 62 16.94 -2.49 7.61
CA THR A 62 16.16 -2.83 6.42
C THR A 62 14.78 -3.30 6.81
N TYR A 63 13.77 -2.63 6.27
CA TYR A 63 12.36 -2.97 6.45
C TYR A 63 11.73 -3.21 5.08
N GLN A 64 10.80 -4.16 5.03
CA GLN A 64 9.98 -4.43 3.87
C GLN A 64 8.57 -3.95 4.19
N VAL A 65 8.09 -2.98 3.41
CA VAL A 65 6.69 -2.57 3.44
C VAL A 65 5.96 -3.41 2.41
N GLN A 66 5.02 -4.23 2.84
CA GLN A 66 4.18 -5.05 1.99
C GLN A 66 2.81 -4.40 1.89
N LEU A 67 2.33 -4.26 0.67
CA LEU A 67 1.05 -3.66 0.35
C LEU A 67 0.24 -4.66 -0.48
N THR A 68 -0.98 -4.90 -0.03
CA THR A 68 -1.91 -5.81 -0.68
C THR A 68 -3.23 -5.11 -0.94
N GLN A 69 -3.71 -5.24 -2.16
CA GLN A 69 -5.04 -4.78 -2.56
C GLN A 69 -5.83 -5.95 -3.13
N MET A 70 -7.04 -6.14 -2.60
CA MET A 70 -7.99 -7.13 -3.08
C MET A 70 -9.33 -6.44 -3.32
N GLU A 71 -9.75 -6.41 -4.58
CA GLU A 71 -10.99 -5.75 -4.99
C GLU A 71 -11.94 -6.74 -5.63
N ARG A 72 -13.24 -6.58 -5.35
CA ARG A 72 -14.28 -7.40 -5.97
C ARG A 72 -15.00 -6.61 -7.05
N ARG A 73 -15.06 -7.14 -8.27
CA ARG A 73 -15.68 -6.51 -9.44
C ARG A 73 -17.12 -6.05 -9.19
N LYS A 74 -17.91 -6.84 -8.46
CA LYS A 74 -19.31 -6.51 -8.17
C LYS A 74 -19.49 -5.21 -7.39
N PHE A 75 -18.51 -4.83 -6.58
CA PHE A 75 -18.57 -3.62 -5.76
C PHE A 75 -17.79 -2.45 -6.37
N TRP A 76 -17.18 -2.66 -7.54
CA TRP A 76 -16.47 -1.63 -8.24
C TRP A 76 -17.46 -0.73 -9.01
N ASP A 77 -17.46 0.55 -8.67
CA ASP A 77 -18.38 1.55 -9.22
C ASP A 77 -17.66 2.71 -9.93
N ALA A 78 -16.33 2.66 -10.01
CA ALA A 78 -15.56 3.68 -10.70
C ALA A 78 -15.78 3.64 -12.23
N PRO A 79 -15.59 4.77 -12.94
CA PRO A 79 -15.82 4.85 -14.39
C PRO A 79 -14.91 3.95 -15.24
N VAL A 80 -13.71 3.64 -14.74
CA VAL A 80 -12.77 2.73 -15.38
C VAL A 80 -13.01 1.30 -14.92
N GLY A 81 -12.90 0.28 -15.78
CA GLY A 81 -13.02 -1.11 -15.34
C GLY A 81 -11.98 -1.49 -14.27
N LEU A 82 -12.37 -2.29 -13.27
CA LEU A 82 -11.48 -2.74 -12.20
C LEU A 82 -10.23 -3.45 -12.74
N ASP A 83 -10.41 -4.27 -13.78
CA ASP A 83 -9.34 -4.95 -14.49
C ASP A 83 -8.34 -3.97 -15.09
N VAL A 84 -8.82 -2.92 -15.77
CA VAL A 84 -7.99 -1.86 -16.33
C VAL A 84 -7.23 -1.13 -15.23
N TYR A 85 -7.92 -0.75 -14.16
CA TYR A 85 -7.35 -0.08 -13.00
C TYR A 85 -6.22 -0.89 -12.34
N MET A 86 -6.46 -2.17 -12.04
CA MET A 86 -5.50 -3.04 -11.36
C MET A 86 -4.30 -3.38 -12.26
N ASN A 87 -4.52 -3.62 -13.56
CA ASN A 87 -3.42 -3.81 -14.51
C ASN A 87 -2.57 -2.55 -14.66
N TRP A 88 -3.18 -1.36 -14.58
CA TRP A 88 -2.44 -0.10 -14.58
C TRP A 88 -1.56 0.07 -13.35
N LYS A 89 -2.07 -0.26 -12.14
CA LYS A 89 -1.27 -0.28 -10.91
C LYS A 89 -0.08 -1.22 -11.04
N LYS A 90 -0.34 -2.46 -11.46
CA LYS A 90 0.70 -3.48 -11.72
C LYS A 90 1.76 -2.97 -12.69
N LYS A 91 1.35 -2.37 -13.82
CA LYS A 91 2.28 -1.79 -14.79
C LYS A 91 3.10 -0.64 -14.19
N ARG A 92 2.50 0.24 -13.39
CA ARG A 92 3.23 1.34 -12.76
C ARG A 92 4.29 0.83 -11.79
N ILE A 93 3.98 -0.23 -11.03
CA ILE A 93 4.95 -0.90 -10.16
C ILE A 93 6.16 -1.41 -10.96
N GLN A 94 5.92 -2.03 -12.11
CA GLN A 94 6.98 -2.50 -13.02
C GLN A 94 7.81 -1.33 -13.57
N GLU A 95 7.17 -0.25 -14.02
CA GLU A 95 7.86 0.97 -14.48
C GLU A 95 8.75 1.57 -13.38
N MET A 96 8.26 1.65 -12.14
CA MET A 96 9.03 2.16 -11.00
C MET A 96 10.25 1.28 -10.69
N GLN A 97 10.11 -0.03 -10.83
CA GLN A 97 11.22 -0.96 -10.68
C GLN A 97 12.28 -0.74 -11.76
N GLU A 98 11.89 -0.53 -13.02
CA GLU A 98 12.79 -0.17 -14.12
C GLU A 98 13.47 1.20 -13.91
N GLU A 99 12.78 2.14 -13.26
CA GLU A 99 13.31 3.44 -12.83
C GLU A 99 14.32 3.33 -11.65
N GLY A 100 14.57 2.12 -11.13
CA GLY A 100 15.54 1.85 -10.07
C GLY A 100 14.99 2.02 -8.65
N ILE A 101 13.67 2.15 -8.50
CA ILE A 101 13.01 2.16 -7.18
C ILE A 101 12.98 0.72 -6.66
N SER A 102 13.29 0.54 -5.37
CA SER A 102 13.29 -0.77 -4.70
C SER A 102 11.88 -1.28 -4.40
N ILE A 103 11.05 -1.37 -5.45
CA ILE A 103 9.70 -1.91 -5.44
C ILE A 103 9.64 -3.20 -6.25
N TYR A 104 8.86 -4.16 -5.77
CA TYR A 104 8.81 -5.50 -6.32
C TYR A 104 7.37 -6.01 -6.29
N GLN A 105 6.90 -6.57 -7.41
CA GLN A 105 5.64 -7.30 -7.44
C GLN A 105 5.81 -8.61 -6.66
N ASP A 106 4.88 -8.90 -5.76
CA ASP A 106 4.86 -10.12 -4.94
C ASP A 106 3.84 -11.11 -5.48
N ASP A 107 2.58 -10.67 -5.61
CA ASP A 107 1.46 -11.51 -6.00
C ASP A 107 0.52 -10.80 -6.98
N TRP A 108 -0.12 -11.59 -7.85
CA TRP A 108 -1.14 -11.14 -8.78
C TRP A 108 -2.07 -12.30 -9.12
N ASP A 109 -3.36 -12.13 -8.85
CA ASP A 109 -4.39 -13.09 -9.23
C ASP A 109 -5.66 -12.39 -9.74
N ASP A 110 -6.33 -13.02 -10.68
CA ASP A 110 -7.59 -12.57 -11.24
C ASP A 110 -8.47 -13.78 -11.54
N ASP A 111 -9.46 -14.02 -10.69
CA ASP A 111 -10.36 -15.19 -10.76
C ASP A 111 -11.68 -14.90 -11.49
N GLY A 112 -11.87 -13.68 -12.00
CA GLY A 112 -13.10 -13.22 -12.63
C GLY A 112 -14.15 -12.59 -11.70
N ASP A 113 -14.04 -12.71 -10.37
CA ASP A 113 -14.87 -11.99 -9.37
C ASP A 113 -14.00 -11.03 -8.55
N TYR A 114 -12.83 -11.47 -8.11
CA TYR A 114 -11.81 -10.73 -7.38
C TYR A 114 -10.57 -10.48 -8.25
N ILE A 115 -9.90 -9.37 -7.99
CA ILE A 115 -8.55 -9.09 -8.49
C ILE A 115 -7.66 -8.78 -7.29
N HIS A 116 -6.54 -9.48 -7.20
CA HIS A 116 -5.53 -9.37 -6.16
C HIS A 116 -4.23 -8.78 -6.73
N LEU A 117 -3.65 -7.82 -6.03
CA LEU A 117 -2.34 -7.25 -6.33
C LEU A 117 -1.55 -7.07 -5.04
N GLY A 118 -0.45 -7.80 -4.92
CA GLY A 118 0.54 -7.70 -3.85
C GLY A 118 1.87 -7.16 -4.37
N TYR A 119 2.48 -6.26 -3.62
CA TYR A 119 3.82 -5.73 -3.89
C TYR A 119 4.50 -5.32 -2.59
N TYR A 120 5.82 -5.19 -2.65
CA TYR A 120 6.59 -4.72 -1.51
C TYR A 120 7.67 -3.74 -1.90
N ILE A 121 8.07 -2.92 -0.92
CA ILE A 121 9.10 -1.91 -1.04
C ILE A 121 10.09 -2.12 0.09
N ASP A 122 11.37 -2.22 -0.26
CA ASP A 122 12.43 -2.26 0.75
C ASP A 122 12.88 -0.84 1.08
N ILE A 123 12.84 -0.50 2.37
CA ILE A 123 13.20 0.81 2.89
C ILE A 123 14.35 0.70 3.89
N GLN A 124 15.12 1.77 3.99
CA GLN A 124 16.20 1.91 4.97
C GLN A 124 15.76 2.90 6.05
N ALA A 125 15.77 2.47 7.31
CA ALA A 125 15.36 3.30 8.43
C ALA A 125 16.18 2.99 9.69
N LYS A 126 16.60 4.04 10.40
CA LYS A 126 17.46 3.94 11.59
C LYS A 126 16.71 3.96 12.92
N ASN A 127 15.42 4.23 12.87
CA ASN A 127 14.54 4.33 14.03
C ASN A 127 13.09 4.14 13.58
N GLY A 128 12.18 3.90 14.53
CA GLY A 128 10.78 3.71 14.22
C GLY A 128 10.13 4.93 13.56
N LYS A 129 10.62 6.15 13.84
CA LYS A 129 10.09 7.36 13.22
C LYS A 129 10.30 7.37 11.70
N GLU A 130 11.52 7.07 11.25
CA GLU A 130 11.85 6.98 9.83
C GLU A 130 11.02 5.90 9.13
N VAL A 131 10.76 4.76 9.78
CA VAL A 131 9.86 3.71 9.24
C VAL A 131 8.46 4.26 9.00
N ILE A 132 7.89 4.97 9.97
CA ILE A 132 6.54 5.53 9.87
C ILE A 132 6.46 6.63 8.82
N GLU A 133 7.42 7.55 8.80
CA GLU A 133 7.46 8.64 7.82
C GLU A 133 7.55 8.10 6.39
N GLU A 134 8.42 7.11 6.17
CA GLU A 134 8.59 6.49 4.86
C GLU A 134 7.36 5.67 4.46
N LEU A 135 6.75 4.95 5.39
CA LEU A 135 5.50 4.23 5.16
C LEU A 135 4.38 5.17 4.71
N VAL A 136 4.16 6.27 5.43
CA VAL A 136 3.14 7.28 5.08
C VAL A 136 3.46 7.87 3.70
N ARG A 137 4.71 8.23 3.44
CA ARG A 137 5.15 8.74 2.13
C ARG A 137 4.87 7.75 1.01
N LEU A 138 5.17 6.47 1.20
CA LEU A 138 4.95 5.43 0.21
C LEU A 138 3.46 5.20 -0.07
N ILE A 139 2.61 5.35 0.95
CA ILE A 139 1.17 5.24 0.83
C ILE A 139 0.55 6.47 0.16
N GLU A 140 1.04 7.67 0.46
CA GLU A 140 0.63 8.89 -0.24
C GLU A 140 1.07 8.86 -1.72
N ILE A 141 2.26 8.33 -1.98
CA ILE A 141 2.76 8.08 -3.35
C ILE A 141 1.99 6.94 -4.03
N ASN A 142 1.25 6.13 -3.26
CA ASN A 142 0.58 4.93 -3.71
C ASN A 142 -0.56 5.26 -4.67
N ILE A 143 -0.14 5.52 -5.90
CA ILE A 143 -0.85 5.41 -7.16
C ILE A 143 -2.08 6.32 -7.32
N GLU A 144 -2.61 7.01 -6.31
CA GLU A 144 -3.74 7.94 -6.47
C GLU A 144 -3.36 9.16 -7.31
N ASP A 145 -2.24 9.83 -7.03
CA ASP A 145 -1.81 11.00 -7.81
C ASP A 145 -1.47 10.65 -9.25
N THR A 146 -0.96 9.43 -9.51
CA THR A 146 -0.63 8.99 -10.88
C THR A 146 -1.86 8.46 -11.63
N LEU A 147 -2.83 7.88 -10.92
CA LEU A 147 -4.11 7.42 -11.48
C LEU A 147 -5.03 8.59 -11.79
N GLN A 148 -5.20 9.55 -10.89
CA GLN A 148 -6.04 10.72 -11.12
C GLN A 148 -5.55 11.50 -12.36
N LEU A 149 -4.25 11.78 -12.46
CA LEU A 149 -3.65 12.46 -13.60
C LEU A 149 -3.82 11.72 -14.95
N LYS A 150 -3.97 10.40 -14.94
CA LYS A 150 -4.14 9.61 -16.18
C LYS A 150 -5.61 9.29 -16.47
N ILE A 151 -6.46 9.13 -15.46
CA ILE A 151 -7.93 9.06 -15.58
C ILE A 151 -8.46 10.39 -16.12
N ASP A 152 -8.00 11.52 -15.59
CA ASP A 152 -8.36 12.85 -16.10
C ASP A 152 -7.97 13.01 -17.57
N LYS A 153 -6.80 12.50 -17.99
CA LYS A 153 -6.37 12.49 -19.39
C LYS A 153 -7.20 11.56 -20.28
N LEU A 154 -7.63 10.40 -19.77
CA LEU A 154 -8.48 9.46 -20.50
C LEU A 154 -9.91 10.03 -20.67
N MET A 155 -10.45 10.66 -19.63
CA MET A 155 -11.76 11.35 -19.68
C MET A 155 -11.72 12.59 -20.59
N ASP A 156 -10.61 13.32 -20.60
CA ASP A 156 -10.38 14.45 -21.52
C ASP A 156 -10.18 13.99 -22.98
N PHE A 157 -9.76 12.73 -23.21
CA PHE A 157 -9.68 12.15 -24.55
C PHE A 157 -11.05 11.71 -25.08
N ASP A 158 -11.88 11.08 -24.25
CA ASP A 158 -13.25 10.66 -24.63
C ASP A 158 -14.15 11.85 -24.94
N SER A 159 -14.09 12.92 -24.12
CA SER A 159 -14.83 14.17 -24.38
C SER A 159 -14.40 14.89 -25.68
N LYS A 160 -13.17 14.67 -26.14
CA LYS A 160 -12.67 15.18 -27.43
C LYS A 160 -13.06 14.32 -28.62
N LEU A 161 -13.35 13.03 -28.42
CA LEU A 161 -13.87 12.12 -29.44
C LEU A 161 -15.37 12.34 -29.68
N ASP A 162 -16.15 12.57 -28.63
CA ASP A 162 -17.57 12.92 -28.73
C ASP A 162 -17.79 14.21 -29.52
N ASN A 163 -16.90 15.20 -29.35
CA ASN A 163 -16.93 16.46 -30.10
C ASN A 163 -16.40 16.37 -31.55
N ARG A 164 -15.89 15.20 -31.98
CA ARG A 164 -15.40 14.97 -33.34
C ARG A 164 -16.31 14.07 -34.18
N THR A 165 -17.43 13.61 -33.63
CA THR A 165 -18.43 12.79 -34.34
C THR A 165 -19.72 13.59 -34.57
N ILE A 166 -19.60 14.84 -35.01
CA ILE A 166 -20.63 15.53 -35.81
C ILE A 166 -19.88 16.45 -36.78
N ILE A 167 -19.76 16.00 -38.03
CA ILE A 167 -19.96 16.69 -39.32
C ILE A 167 -19.47 15.73 -40.42
#